data_AF-A0A2X3HH02-F1
#
_entry.id   AF-A0A2X3HH02-F1
#
_cell.length_a   1.000
_cell.length_b   1.000
_cell.length_c   1.000
_cell.angle_alpha   90.00
_cell.angle_beta   90.00
_cell.angle_gamma   90.00
#
_symmetry.space_group_name_H-M   'P 1'
#
loop_
_entity.id
_entity.type
_entity.pdbx_description
1 polymer ?
#
loop_
_entity_poly.entity_id
_entity_poly.type
_entity_poly.pdbx_seq_one_letter_code
_entity_poly.pdbx_strand_id
1 'polypeptide(L)' 'MVSPLLWKKIARGLSAGRVQSVAVRLVVEREREIKAFVPEEYWEVDASTTRRAVTPCRCR' A
#
# COMPACT_ATOMS: atom_id res chain seq x y z
N MET A 1 31.14 -14.48 4.20
CA MET A 1 30.39 -14.97 5.38
C MET A 1 29.95 -13.79 6.23
N VAL A 2 28.68 -13.38 6.17
CA VAL A 2 28.16 -12.23 6.95
C VAL A 2 27.56 -12.67 8.29
N SER A 3 27.15 -13.94 8.38
CA SER A 3 26.54 -14.57 9.56
C SER A 3 27.31 -14.38 10.89
N PRO A 4 28.67 -14.52 10.95
CA PRO A 4 29.40 -14.37 12.21
C PRO A 4 29.38 -12.94 12.77
N LEU A 5 29.27 -11.93 11.90
CA LEU A 5 29.22 -10.53 12.30
C LEU A 5 27.86 -10.16 12.93
N LEU A 6 26.78 -10.78 12.48
CA LEU A 6 25.43 -10.54 13.01
C LEU A 6 25.23 -11.16 14.39
N TRP A 7 25.84 -12.32 14.66
CA TRP A 7 25.78 -12.93 15.99
C TRP A 7 26.51 -12.13 17.07
N LYS A 8 27.54 -11.38 16.67
CA LYS A 8 28.30 -10.52 17.58
C LYS A 8 27.60 -9.19 17.89
N LYS A 9 26.76 -8.68 16.96
CA LYS A 9 26.14 -7.36 17.09
C LYS A 9 24.63 -7.36 17.35
N ILE A 10 23.90 -8.42 17.01
CA ILE A 10 22.44 -8.47 17.07
C ILE A 10 21.97 -9.63 17.94
N ALA A 11 22.02 -10.86 17.43
CA ALA A 11 21.61 -12.05 18.16
C ALA A 11 22.20 -13.32 17.54
N ARG A 12 22.53 -14.31 18.38
CA ARG A 12 22.98 -15.64 17.93
C ARG A 12 21.87 -16.36 17.16
N GLY A 13 22.22 -17.04 16.07
CA GLY A 13 21.29 -17.84 15.26
C GLY A 13 20.65 -17.12 14.07
N LEU A 14 20.93 -15.83 13.87
CA LEU A 14 20.47 -15.10 12.69
C LEU A 14 21.24 -15.55 11.44
N SER A 15 20.51 -15.93 10.39
CA SER A 15 21.05 -16.19 9.06
C SER A 15 20.99 -14.91 8.22
N ALA A 16 22.07 -14.58 7.54
CA ALA A 16 22.08 -13.56 6.50
C ALA A 16 22.42 -14.19 5.16
N GLY A 17 21.37 -14.45 4.39
CA GLY A 17 21.46 -14.79 2.97
C GLY A 17 21.29 -13.55 2.10
N ARG A 18 22.03 -13.48 0.98
CA ARG A 18 21.99 -12.35 0.02
C ARG A 18 20.57 -11.99 -0.42
N VAL A 19 19.71 -12.99 -0.63
CA VAL A 19 18.31 -12.79 -1.06
C VAL A 19 17.40 -12.51 0.13
N GLN A 20 17.60 -13.22 1.25
CA GLN A 20 16.79 -13.07 2.46
C GLN A 20 16.89 -11.65 3.04
N SER A 21 18.10 -11.08 3.09
CA SER A 21 18.29 -9.71 3.61
C SER A 21 17.67 -8.64 2.72
N VAL A 22 17.60 -8.85 1.40
CA VAL A 22 16.98 -7.90 0.46
C VAL A 22 15.46 -7.95 0.59
N ALA A 23 14.87 -9.15 0.70
CA ALA A 23 13.44 -9.31 0.91
C ALA A 23 12.97 -8.60 2.20
N VAL A 24 13.69 -8.81 3.31
CA VAL A 24 13.39 -8.13 4.58
C VAL A 24 13.53 -6.61 4.44
N ARG A 25 14.53 -6.13 3.68
CA ARG A 25 14.72 -4.69 3.46
C ARG A 25 13.53 -4.05 2.76
N LEU A 26 12.99 -4.69 1.71
CA LEU A 26 11.82 -4.17 0.98
C LEU A 26 10.57 -4.05 1.87
N VAL A 27 10.35 -5.03 2.75
CA VAL A 27 9.23 -5.00 3.70
C VAL A 27 9.40 -3.84 4.68
N VAL A 28 10.60 -3.69 5.26
CA VAL A 28 10.89 -2.61 6.21
C VAL A 28 10.79 -1.22 5.57
N GLU A 29 11.24 -1.07 4.32
CA GLU A 29 11.09 0.17 3.55
C GLU A 29 9.60 0.54 3.41
N ARG A 30 8.76 -0.41 2.99
CA ARG A 30 7.31 -0.22 2.91
C ARG A 30 6.70 0.18 4.26
N GLU A 31 7.02 -0.52 5.34
CA GLU A 31 6.46 -0.18 6.66
C GLU A 31 6.86 1.21 7.13
N ARG A 32 8.05 1.69 6.77
CA ARG A 32 8.50 3.05 7.09
C ARG A 32 7.67 4.10 6.37
N GLU A 33 7.41 3.93 5.07
CA GLU A 33 6.60 4.92 4.37
C GLU A 33 5.10 4.82 4.69
N ILE A 34 4.59 3.67 5.18
CA ILE A 34 3.25 3.62 5.81
C ILE A 34 3.24 4.46 7.10
N LYS A 35 4.26 4.31 7.95
CA LYS A 35 4.36 5.09 9.20
C LYS A 35 4.55 6.59 8.95
N ALA A 36 5.16 6.97 7.84
CA ALA A 36 5.36 8.35 7.43
C ALA A 36 4.17 8.93 6.64
N PHE A 37 3.17 8.11 6.28
CA PHE A 37 2.01 8.57 5.54
C PHE A 37 1.10 9.41 6.45
N VAL A 38 0.91 10.67 6.07
CA VAL A 38 -0.04 11.59 6.71
C VAL A 38 -1.25 11.70 5.79
N PRO A 39 -2.42 11.13 6.16
CA PRO A 39 -3.61 11.19 5.31
C PRO A 39 -4.13 12.63 5.22
N GLU A 40 -4.49 13.04 4.00
CA GLU A 40 -5.12 14.33 3.72
C GLU A 40 -6.62 14.14 3.54
N GLU A 41 -7.41 15.07 4.09
CA GLU A 41 -8.88 15.01 4.00
C GLU A 41 -9.34 15.45 2.62
N TYR A 42 -10.18 14.64 1.99
CA TYR A 42 -10.82 14.96 0.72
C TYR A 42 -12.25 14.43 0.68
N TRP A 43 -13.08 15.05 -0.15
CA TRP A 43 -14.50 14.72 -0.27
C TRP A 43 -14.80 14.32 -1.71
N GLU A 44 -15.39 13.15 -1.90
CA GLU A 44 -15.91 12.68 -3.20
C GLU A 44 -17.41 12.98 -3.27
N VAL A 45 -17.88 13.47 -4.43
CA VAL A 45 -19.30 13.73 -4.68
C VAL A 45 -19.75 12.87 -5.84
N ASP A 46 -20.51 11.82 -5.52
CA ASP A 46 -21.16 10.97 -6.51
C ASP A 46 -22.59 11.44 -6.79
N ALA A 47 -22.96 11.48 -8.07
CA ALA A 47 -24.30 11.84 -8.51
C ALA A 47 -24.86 10.79 -9.47
N SER A 48 -25.79 9.96 -8.99
CA SER A 48 -26.55 9.05 -9.83
C SER A 48 -27.72 9.79 -10.48
N THR A 49 -27.57 10.21 -11.75
CA THR A 49 -28.67 10.82 -12.51
C THR A 49 -29.41 9.76 -13.33
N THR A 50 -30.72 9.62 -13.10
CA THR A 50 -31.61 8.87 -13.98
C THR A 50 -32.17 9.79 -15.06
N ARG A 51 -32.00 9.43 -16.34
CA ARG A 51 -32.61 10.15 -17.45
C ARG A 51 -34.13 9.93 -17.43
N ARG A 52 -34.90 11.01 -17.25
CA ARG A 52 -36.36 10.95 -17.36
C ARG A 52 -36.74 10.60 -18.81
N ALA A 53 -37.37 9.45 -19.02
CA ALA A 53 -37.91 9.10 -20.32
C ALA A 53 -39.01 10.11 -20.67
N VAL A 54 -38.79 10.88 -21.74
CA VAL A 54 -39.80 11.77 -22.31
C VAL A 54 -40.76 10.90 -23.11
N THR A 55 -42.01 10.78 -22.66
CA THR A 55 -43.07 10.19 -23.48
C THR A 55 -43.28 11.12 -24.69
N PRO A 56 -43.17 10.64 -25.93
CA PRO A 56 -43.44 11.48 -27.09
C PRO A 56 -44.92 11.91 -27.04
N CYS A 57 -45.16 13.22 -26.98
CA CYS A 57 -46.50 13.78 -27.09
C CYS A 57 -47.07 13.38 -28.45
N ARG A 58 -48.04 12.46 -28.43
CA ARG A 58 -48.76 12.05 -29.63
C ARG A 58 -49.80 13.13 -29.94
N CYS A 59 -49.51 13.99 -30.92
CA CYS A 59 -50.50 14.91 -31.47
C CYS A 59 -51.62 14.09 -32.12
N ARG A 60 -52.87 14.47 -31.83
CA ARG A 60 -54.08 13.86 -32.37
C ARG A 60 -54.44 14.48 -33.71
#